data_AF-A0A1E4HU68-F1
#
_entry.id   AF-A0A1E4HU68-F1
#
_cell.length_a   1.000
_cell.length_b   1.000
_cell.length_c   1.000
_cell.angle_alpha   90.00
_cell.angle_beta   90.00
_cell.angle_gamma   90.00
#
_symmetry.space_group_name_H-M   'P 1'
#
loop_
_entity.id
_entity.type
_entity.pdbx_description
1 polymer ?
#
loop_
_entity_poly.entity_id
_entity_poly.type
_entity_poly.pdbx_seq_one_letter_code
_entity_poly.pdbx_strand_id
1 'polypeptide(L)'
;MSNGEAMLVIHLMRHKWDDAPPFPGFKTLAGRMGVTATSVRNLARSLELKGYLKRHKRVGTTNHFELSPLFRALERLQAYETGQRGEPLGATGNRVAIEAEEVPF
;
A
#
# COMPACT_ATOMS: atom_id res chain seq x y z
N MET A 1 -0.21 -13.20 4.36
CA MET A 1 0.34 -12.65 3.10
C MET A 1 1.68 -13.31 2.83
N SER A 2 2.05 -13.61 1.58
CA SER A 2 3.38 -14.15 1.23
C SER A 2 4.41 -13.04 1.01
N ASN A 3 5.71 -13.36 1.07
CA ASN A 3 6.77 -12.38 0.83
C ASN A 3 6.68 -11.72 -0.56
N GLY A 4 6.30 -12.49 -1.59
CA GLY A 4 6.09 -11.96 -2.94
C GLY A 4 4.87 -11.02 -3.04
N GLU A 5 3.80 -11.32 -2.30
CA GLU A 5 2.64 -10.43 -2.19
C GLU A 5 2.99 -9.13 -1.48
N ALA A 6 3.76 -9.20 -0.40
CA ALA A 6 4.25 -8.04 0.33
C ALA A 6 5.10 -7.12 -0.55
N MET A 7 6.05 -7.72 -1.30
CA MET A 7 6.91 -6.98 -2.20
C MET A 7 6.12 -6.28 -3.31
N LEU A 8 5.10 -6.95 -3.86
CA LEU A 8 4.19 -6.33 -4.83
C LEU A 8 3.45 -5.12 -4.23
N VAL A 9 2.94 -5.25 -3.01
CA VAL A 9 2.27 -4.14 -2.30
C VAL A 9 3.21 -2.97 -2.08
N ILE A 10 4.46 -3.20 -1.66
CA ILE A 10 5.47 -2.15 -1.47
C ILE A 10 5.72 -1.39 -2.78
N HIS A 11 5.90 -2.10 -3.89
CA HIS A 11 6.09 -1.46 -5.20
C HIS A 11 4.87 -0.69 -5.69
N LEU A 12 3.65 -1.13 -5.35
CA LEU A 12 2.42 -0.40 -5.64
C LEU A 12 2.30 0.86 -4.76
N MET A 13 2.63 0.77 -3.47
CA MET A 13 2.61 1.90 -2.53
C MET A 13 3.62 2.99 -2.92
N ARG A 14 4.84 2.61 -3.34
CA ARG A 14 5.84 3.56 -3.86
C ARG A 14 5.29 4.44 -4.99
N HIS A 15 4.34 3.92 -5.76
CA HIS A 15 3.77 4.63 -6.90
C HIS A 15 2.49 5.39 -6.56
N LYS A 16 1.92 5.18 -5.37
CA LYS A 16 0.77 5.92 -4.83
C LYS A 16 1.19 7.21 -4.09
N TRP A 17 2.48 7.39 -3.82
CA TRP A 17 3.02 8.56 -3.09
C TRP A 17 3.34 9.76 -3.96
N ASP A 18 3.33 9.61 -5.29
CA ASP A 18 3.40 10.73 -6.22
C ASP A 18 1.97 11.03 -6.72
N ASP A 19 1.67 12.30 -7.01
CA ASP A 19 0.37 12.77 -7.55
C ASP A 19 0.11 12.29 -9.00
N ALA A 20 1.02 11.47 -9.53
CA ALA A 20 0.88 10.79 -10.81
C ALA A 20 0.12 9.47 -10.60
N PRO A 21 -0.92 9.18 -11.40
CA PRO A 21 -1.74 8.01 -11.12
C PRO A 21 -0.90 6.71 -11.26
N PRO A 22 -1.17 5.68 -10.44
CA PRO A 22 -0.27 4.55 -10.32
C PRO A 22 -0.36 3.67 -11.56
N PHE A 23 0.57 3.86 -12.50
CA PHE A 23 0.56 3.17 -13.80
C PHE A 23 1.79 2.30 -14.08
N PRO A 24 2.35 1.52 -13.13
CA PRO A 24 3.43 0.63 -13.51
C PRO A 24 2.74 -0.57 -14.17
N GLY A 25 2.77 -0.63 -15.50
CA GLY A 25 2.33 -1.83 -16.22
C GLY A 25 2.99 -3.07 -15.62
N PHE A 26 2.33 -4.23 -15.71
CA PHE A 26 2.86 -5.48 -15.13
C PHE A 26 4.32 -5.78 -15.52
N LYS A 27 4.77 -5.31 -16.69
CA LYS A 27 6.15 -5.40 -17.17
C LYS A 27 7.14 -4.57 -16.33
N THR A 28 6.73 -3.36 -15.91
CA THR A 28 7.53 -2.48 -15.04
C THR A 28 7.64 -3.06 -13.63
N LEU A 29 6.55 -3.57 -13.07
CA LEU A 29 6.55 -4.24 -11.78
C LEU A 29 7.42 -5.50 -11.81
N ALA A 30 7.31 -6.29 -12.87
CA ALA A 30 8.13 -7.47 -13.10
C ALA A 30 9.63 -7.15 -13.12
N GLY A 31 10.03 -6.12 -13.88
CA GLY A 31 11.43 -5.67 -13.95
C GLY A 31 11.98 -5.22 -12.59
N ARG A 32 11.17 -4.52 -11.79
CA ARG A 32 11.58 -4.06 -10.45
C ARG A 32 11.67 -5.20 -9.43
N MET A 33 10.79 -6.18 -9.53
CA MET A 33 10.75 -7.34 -8.64
C MET A 33 11.74 -8.44 -9.04
N GLY A 34 12.35 -8.36 -10.22
CA GLY A 34 13.19 -9.44 -10.76
C GLY A 34 12.41 -10.72 -11.07
N VAL A 35 11.10 -10.63 -11.31
CA VAL A 35 10.23 -11.78 -11.59
C VAL A 35 9.52 -11.63 -12.94
N THR A 36 8.91 -12.70 -13.44
CA THR A 36 8.15 -12.63 -14.69
C THR A 36 6.85 -11.84 -14.55
N ALA A 37 6.39 -11.22 -15.63
CA ALA A 37 5.08 -10.53 -15.66
C ALA A 37 3.91 -11.47 -15.32
N THR A 38 4.03 -12.76 -15.63
CA THR A 38 3.07 -13.80 -15.24
C THR A 38 3.03 -13.99 -13.72
N SER A 39 4.19 -14.02 -13.07
CA SER A 39 4.29 -14.08 -11.60
C SER A 39 3.59 -12.88 -10.95
N VAL A 40 3.86 -11.66 -11.42
CA VAL A 40 3.19 -10.44 -10.91
C VAL A 40 1.67 -10.51 -11.08
N ARG A 41 1.17 -10.98 -12.22
CA ARG A 41 -0.28 -11.14 -12.43
C ARG A 41 -0.90 -12.15 -11.47
N ASN A 42 -0.19 -13.24 -11.19
CA ASN A 42 -0.62 -14.28 -10.25
C ASN A 42 -0.64 -13.75 -8.82
N LEU A 43 0.41 -13.02 -8.39
CA LEU A 43 0.46 -12.36 -7.09
C LEU A 43 -0.69 -11.36 -6.92
N ALA A 44 -0.94 -10.52 -7.94
CA ALA A 44 -2.07 -9.61 -7.94
C ALA A 44 -3.42 -10.35 -7.89
N ARG A 45 -3.55 -11.54 -8.51
CA ARG A 45 -4.76 -12.38 -8.43
C ARG A 45 -4.94 -12.95 -7.04
N SER A 46 -3.86 -13.41 -6.41
CA SER A 46 -3.89 -13.90 -5.04
C SER A 46 -4.31 -12.80 -4.05
N LEU A 47 -3.77 -11.59 -4.19
CA LEU A 47 -4.16 -10.43 -3.37
C LEU A 47 -5.62 -10.03 -3.57
N GLU A 48 -6.14 -10.15 -4.79
CA GLU A 48 -7.54 -9.88 -5.12
C GLU A 48 -8.48 -10.93 -4.53
N LEU A 49 -8.12 -12.22 -4.63
CA LEU A 49 -8.85 -13.31 -3.99
C LEU A 49 -8.89 -13.16 -2.46
N LYS A 50 -7.80 -12.65 -1.86
CA LYS A 50 -7.72 -12.37 -0.42
C LYS A 50 -8.44 -11.09 0.00
N GLY A 51 -8.98 -10.31 -0.95
CA GLY A 51 -9.69 -9.07 -0.66
C GLY A 51 -8.79 -7.92 -0.23
N TYR A 52 -7.49 -7.96 -0.52
CA TYR A 52 -6.55 -6.88 -0.20
C TYR A 52 -6.33 -5.91 -1.37
N LEU A 53 -6.64 -6.32 -2.59
CA LEU A 53 -6.41 -5.54 -3.80
C LEU A 53 -7.64 -5.60 -4.69
N LYS A 54 -8.07 -4.47 -5.25
CA LYS A 54 -9.11 -4.46 -6.28
C LYS A 54 -8.53 -3.93 -7.59
N ARG A 55 -8.73 -4.66 -8.69
CA ARG A 55 -8.31 -4.23 -10.02
C ARG A 55 -9.49 -3.66 -10.78
N HIS A 56 -9.39 -2.39 -11.18
CA HIS A 56 -10.33 -1.79 -12.12
C HIS A 56 -9.72 -1.89 -13.51
N LYS A 57 -10.22 -2.84 -14.30
CA LYS A 57 -9.85 -2.98 -15.71
C LYS A 57 -10.40 -1.79 -16.47
N ARG A 58 -9.54 -1.04 -17.16
CA ARG A 58 -9.97 0.01 -18.09
C ARG A 58 -9.73 -0.46 -19.52
N VAL A 59 -10.70 -0.22 -20.40
CA VAL A 59 -10.55 -0.46 -21.84
C VAL A 59 -9.74 0.70 -22.41
N GLY A 60 -8.63 0.39 -23.10
CA GLY A 60 -7.79 1.40 -23.78
C GLY A 60 -6.78 2.17 -22.89
N THR A 61 -6.73 1.92 -21.58
CA THR A 61 -5.77 2.58 -20.66
C THR A 61 -5.23 1.63 -19.59
N THR A 62 -4.18 2.04 -18.88
CA THR A 62 -3.52 1.22 -17.84
C THR A 62 -4.47 0.85 -16.70
N ASN A 63 -4.45 -0.41 -16.27
CA ASN A 63 -5.27 -0.92 -15.17
C ASN A 63 -5.02 -0.14 -13.87
N HIS A 64 -6.10 0.16 -13.14
CA HIS A 64 -5.99 0.83 -11.85
C HIS A 64 -6.01 -0.19 -10.70
N PHE A 65 -5.05 -0.05 -9.80
CA PHE A 65 -4.91 -0.88 -8.60
C PHE A 65 -5.40 -0.08 -7.39
N GLU A 66 -6.46 -0.57 -6.75
CA GLU A 66 -7.01 0.04 -5.56
C GLU A 66 -6.57 -0.75 -4.31
N LEU A 67 -5.88 -0.07 -3.40
CA LEU A 67 -5.38 -0.62 -2.13
C LEU A 67 -6.29 -0.31 -0.93
N SER A 68 -7.41 0.40 -1.10
CA SER A 68 -8.38 0.67 -0.02
C SER A 68 -8.76 -0.58 0.79
N PRO A 69 -8.97 -1.76 0.18
CA PRO A 69 -9.30 -2.97 0.93
C PRO A 69 -8.17 -3.44 1.85
N LEU A 70 -6.90 -3.26 1.46
CA LEU A 70 -5.73 -3.55 2.30
C LEU A 70 -5.71 -2.64 3.52
N PHE A 71 -5.88 -1.32 3.35
CA PHE A 71 -5.86 -0.39 4.48
C PHE A 71 -6.97 -0.69 5.49
N ARG A 72 -8.19 -0.99 5.02
CA ARG A 72 -9.29 -1.44 5.89
C ARG A 72 -8.97 -2.74 6.64
N ALA A 73 -8.18 -3.64 6.06
CA ALA A 73 -7.72 -4.84 6.75
C ALA A 73 -6.66 -4.52 7.82
N LEU A 74 -5.75 -3.59 7.55
CA LEU A 74 -4.74 -3.12 8.49
C LEU A 74 -5.37 -2.36 9.67
N GLU A 75 -6.32 -1.47 9.42
CA GLU A 75 -7.06 -0.75 10.47
C GLU A 75 -7.78 -1.72 11.42
N ARG A 76 -8.41 -2.76 10.88
CA ARG A 76 -9.06 -3.80 11.68
C ARG A 76 -8.05 -4.59 12.53
N LEU A 77 -6.88 -4.89 11.96
CA LEU A 77 -5.81 -5.57 12.68
C LEU A 77 -5.26 -4.70 13.82
N GLN A 78 -5.00 -3.42 13.54
CA GLN A 78 -4.54 -2.46 14.52
C GLN A 78 -5.55 -2.27 15.66
N ALA A 79 -6.84 -2.18 15.32
CA ALA A 79 -7.91 -2.09 16.32
C ALA A 79 -8.00 -3.35 17.18
N TYR A 80 -7.83 -4.53 16.59
CA TYR A 80 -7.77 -5.80 17.32
C TYR A 80 -6.56 -5.86 18.27
N GLU A 81 -5.36 -5.51 17.79
CA GLU A 81 -4.15 -5.48 18.61
C GLU A 81 -4.25 -4.46 19.75
N THR A 82 -4.83 -3.30 19.49
CA THR A 82 -5.08 -2.26 20.50
C THR A 82 -6.08 -2.74 21.55
N GLY A 83 -7.16 -3.40 21.11
CA GLY A 83 -8.16 -4.00 22.01
C GLY A 83 -7.62 -5.16 22.84
N GLN A 84 -6.63 -5.91 22.33
CA GLN A 84 -5.95 -6.97 23.08
C GLN A 84 -4.87 -6.45 24.02
N ARG A 85 -4.22 -5.32 23.70
CA ARG A 85 -3.16 -4.71 24.53
C ARG A 85 -3.73 -3.87 25.69
N GLY A 86 -5.04 -3.61 25.72
CA GLY A 86 -5.69 -2.89 26.82
C GLY A 86 -5.24 -1.44 26.98
N GLU A 87 -4.53 -0.87 26.00
CA GLU A 87 -4.01 0.50 26.06
C GLU A 87 -4.76 1.41 25.09
N PRO A 88 -5.25 2.59 25.54
CA PRO A 88 -5.76 3.59 24.63
C PRO A 88 -4.60 4.28 23.90
N LEU A 89 -4.40 3.96 22.63
CA LEU A 89 -3.54 4.76 21.74
C LEU A 89 -4.24 6.07 21.37
N GLY A 90 -4.28 6.97 22.35
CA GLY A 90 -4.49 8.41 22.22
C GLY A 90 -3.48 9.23 23.03
N ALA A 91 -2.56 8.58 23.74
CA ALA A 91 -1.59 9.23 24.63
C ALA A 91 -0.14 8.89 24.27
N THR A 92 0.27 9.03 23.01
CA THR A 92 1.68 9.27 22.68
C THR A 92 1.78 10.12 21.42
N GLY A 93 1.81 11.42 21.65
CA GLY A 93 2.61 12.41 20.91
C GLY A 93 2.60 12.35 19.38
N ASN A 94 1.64 13.04 18.79
CA ASN A 94 2.02 13.98 17.73
C ASN A 94 2.95 15.03 18.38
N ARG A 95 4.26 14.78 18.37
CA ARG A 95 5.29 15.81 18.58
C ARG A 95 5.94 16.12 17.24
N VAL A 96 5.15 16.63 16.31
CA VAL A 96 5.65 17.66 15.41
C VAL A 96 4.88 18.91 15.77
N ALA A 97 5.38 19.57 16.82
CA ALA A 97 5.15 20.99 17.01
C ALA A 97 5.71 21.66 15.75
N ILE A 98 4.82 22.04 14.84
CA ILE A 98 5.10 23.10 13.89
C ILE A 98 4.66 24.37 14.61
N GLU A 99 5.46 24.81 15.58
CA GLU A 99 5.45 26.20 15.99
C GLU A 99 6.74 26.82 15.48
N ALA A 100 6.57 27.95 14.82
CA ALA A 100 7.59 28.72 14.16
C ALA A 100 8.66 29.17 15.17
N GLU A 101 9.92 29.01 14.82
CA GLU A 101 10.98 29.84 15.36
C GLU A 101 11.97 30.17 14.24
N GLU A 102 12.01 31.46 13.91
CA GLU A 102 13.04 32.08 13.12
C GLU A 102 14.43 31.74 13.68
N VAL A 103 15.40 31.47 12.81
CA VAL A 103 16.80 31.61 13.20
C VAL A 103 17.56 32.31 12.07
N PRO A 104 18.06 33.53 12.31
CA PRO A 104 18.85 34.29 11.35
C PRO A 104 20.31 33.86 11.44
N PHE A 105 20.99 33.56 10.33
CA PHE A 105 22.41 33.87 10.06
C PHE A 105 22.64 33.83 8.54
#